data_AF-A0A9E1WSB2-F1
#
_entry.id   AF-A0A9E1WSB2-F1
#
_cell.length_a   1.000
_cell.length_b   1.000
_cell.length_c   1.000
_cell.angle_alpha   90.00
_cell.angle_beta   90.00
_cell.angle_gamma   90.00
#
_symmetry.space_group_name_H-M   'P 1'
#
loop_
_entity.id
_entity.type
_entity.pdbx_description
1 polymer ?
#
loop_
_entity_poly.entity_id
_entity_poly.type
_entity_poly.pdbx_seq_one_letter_code
_entity_poly.pdbx_strand_id
1 'polypeptide(L)'
;GIFKVRNNSKLVNPTWINPRTREFYSADNPENPIGERWIGLQGIDERTKDYAGLGIHGTVEPQTIGTQASMGCIRMHSEDVTQVYEMLGENVSTVRIK
;
A
#
# COMPACT_ATOMS: atom_id res chain seq x y z
N GLY A 1 12.06 7.67 4.84
CA GLY A 1 12.32 8.70 3.80
C GLY A 1 11.02 9.32 3.33
N ILE A 2 11.11 10.17 2.31
CA ILE A 2 9.98 10.92 1.76
C ILE A 2 9.48 10.27 0.49
N PHE A 3 8.19 9.97 0.46
CA PHE A 3 7.50 9.38 -0.68
C PHE A 3 6.39 10.31 -1.16
N LYS A 4 6.06 10.23 -2.44
CA LYS A 4 4.88 10.85 -3.04
C LYS A 4 3.86 9.77 -3.37
N VAL A 5 2.58 10.11 -3.32
CA VAL A 5 1.55 9.25 -3.90
C VAL A 5 1.75 9.18 -5.40
N ARG A 6 2.03 7.99 -5.92
CA ARG A 6 2.38 7.77 -7.32
C ARG A 6 1.17 8.04 -8.21
N ASN A 7 1.40 8.65 -9.37
CA ASN A 7 0.36 8.91 -10.36
C ASN A 7 -0.33 7.61 -10.82
N ASN A 8 -1.66 7.64 -10.99
CA ASN A 8 -2.46 6.51 -11.48
C ASN A 8 -2.13 5.20 -10.75
N SER A 9 -2.04 5.24 -9.42
CA SER A 9 -1.65 4.12 -8.58
C SER A 9 -2.62 3.80 -7.47
N LYS A 10 -3.61 4.67 -7.21
CA LYS A 10 -4.70 4.41 -6.29
C LYS A 10 -5.69 3.42 -6.91
N LEU A 11 -5.98 2.34 -6.19
CA LEU A 11 -6.89 1.29 -6.64
C LEU A 11 -7.95 1.00 -5.57
N VAL A 12 -9.18 0.80 -6.04
CA VAL A 12 -10.31 0.31 -5.25
C VAL A 12 -10.52 -1.17 -5.58
N ASN A 13 -10.59 -2.00 -4.54
CA ASN A 13 -10.76 -3.44 -4.60
C ASN A 13 -9.82 -4.13 -5.62
N PRO A 14 -8.49 -3.96 -5.50
CA PRO A 14 -7.56 -4.49 -6.49
C PRO A 14 -7.38 -6.01 -6.38
N THR A 15 -7.22 -6.66 -7.52
CA THR A 15 -6.55 -7.98 -7.55
C THR A 15 -5.10 -7.83 -7.09
N TRP A 16 -4.53 -8.89 -6.52
CA TRP A 16 -3.13 -8.88 -6.10
C TRP A 16 -2.39 -10.15 -6.55
N ILE A 17 -1.13 -9.98 -6.94
CA ILE A 17 -0.22 -11.09 -7.21
C ILE A 17 0.94 -10.97 -6.24
N ASN A 18 1.16 -12.01 -5.45
CA ASN A 18 2.30 -12.06 -4.55
C ASN A 18 3.60 -12.01 -5.36
N PRO A 19 4.46 -10.99 -5.19
CA PRO A 19 5.67 -10.85 -5.99
C PRO A 19 6.70 -11.97 -5.73
N ARG A 20 6.62 -12.67 -4.60
CA ARG A 20 7.54 -13.77 -4.23
C ARG A 20 6.99 -15.14 -4.66
N THR A 21 5.74 -15.44 -4.35
CA THR A 21 5.15 -16.76 -4.58
C THR A 21 4.38 -16.87 -5.90
N ARG A 22 4.07 -15.72 -6.54
CA ARG A 22 3.22 -15.61 -7.75
C ARG A 22 1.78 -16.06 -7.54
N GLU A 23 1.37 -16.26 -6.29
CA GLU A 23 -0.01 -16.54 -5.91
C GLU A 23 -0.92 -15.36 -6.30
N PHE A 24 -2.08 -15.68 -6.87
CA PHE A 24 -3.05 -14.70 -7.36
C PHE A 24 -4.26 -14.66 -6.43
N TYR A 25 -4.66 -13.44 -6.08
CA TYR A 25 -5.85 -13.14 -5.32
C TYR A 25 -6.76 -12.25 -6.16
N SER A 26 -8.01 -12.68 -6.36
CA SER A 26 -9.04 -11.85 -6.97
C SER A 26 -9.43 -10.69 -6.04
N ALA A 27 -10.03 -9.65 -6.62
CA ALA A 27 -10.50 -8.46 -5.91
C ALA A 27 -11.34 -8.82 -4.67
N ASP A 28 -12.43 -9.58 -4.87
CA ASP A 28 -13.38 -9.95 -3.82
C ASP A 28 -12.93 -11.17 -2.98
N ASN A 29 -11.66 -11.57 -3.06
CA ASN A 29 -11.17 -12.66 -2.22
C ASN A 29 -10.99 -12.15 -0.77
N PRO A 30 -11.70 -12.69 0.23
CA PRO A 30 -11.57 -12.28 1.63
C PRO A 30 -10.17 -12.54 2.20
N GLU A 31 -9.35 -13.38 1.56
CA GLU A 31 -7.96 -13.66 1.94
C GLU A 31 -6.95 -12.77 1.21
N ASN A 32 -7.38 -11.83 0.36
CA ASN A 32 -6.49 -10.93 -0.36
C ASN A 32 -5.63 -10.09 0.62
N PRO A 33 -4.31 -10.30 0.70
CA PRO A 33 -3.48 -9.72 1.76
C PRO A 33 -3.37 -8.19 1.74
N ILE A 34 -3.76 -7.54 0.64
CA ILE A 34 -3.75 -6.08 0.53
C ILE A 34 -5.11 -5.43 0.79
N GLY A 35 -6.16 -6.24 1.01
CA GLY A 35 -7.52 -5.76 1.23
C GLY A 35 -8.07 -4.93 0.07
N GLU A 36 -9.00 -4.03 0.37
CA GLU A 36 -9.81 -3.36 -0.66
C GLU A 36 -9.28 -2.00 -1.12
N ARG A 37 -8.17 -1.50 -0.59
CA ARG A 37 -7.62 -0.20 -0.97
C ARG A 37 -6.11 -0.29 -1.11
N TRP A 38 -5.60 0.25 -2.20
CA TRP A 38 -4.17 0.35 -2.46
C TRP A 38 -3.80 1.77 -2.87
N ILE A 39 -2.70 2.26 -2.33
CA ILE A 39 -2.12 3.57 -2.64
C ILE A 39 -0.64 3.35 -2.96
N GLY A 40 -0.26 3.48 -4.23
CA GLY A 40 1.13 3.34 -4.63
C GLY A 40 1.98 4.52 -4.16
N LEU A 41 3.19 4.23 -3.69
CA LEU A 41 4.17 5.22 -3.28
C LEU A 41 5.37 5.24 -4.23
N GLN A 42 5.92 6.43 -4.45
CA GLN A 42 7.15 6.64 -5.21
C GLN A 42 8.12 7.43 -4.34
N GLY A 43 9.35 6.95 -4.19
CA GLY A 43 10.39 7.69 -3.48
C GLY A 43 10.80 8.96 -4.22
N ILE A 44 10.98 10.06 -3.50
CA ILE A 44 11.29 11.37 -4.10
C ILE A 44 12.52 12.06 -3.50
N ASP A 45 13.18 11.43 -2.53
CA ASP A 45 14.46 11.90 -1.99
C ASP A 45 15.60 10.94 -2.34
N GLU A 46 16.85 11.37 -2.15
CA GLU A 46 18.05 10.57 -2.43
C GLU A 46 18.07 9.22 -1.72
N ARG A 47 17.36 9.09 -0.59
CA ARG A 47 17.30 7.86 0.20
C ARG A 47 16.21 6.91 -0.26
N THR A 48 15.26 7.39 -1.06
CA THR A 48 14.03 6.65 -1.40
C THR A 48 13.84 6.45 -2.89
N LYS A 49 14.52 7.22 -3.75
CA LYS A 49 14.36 7.20 -5.22
C LYS A 49 14.48 5.81 -5.85
N ASP A 50 15.29 4.93 -5.26
CA ASP A 50 15.53 3.57 -5.76
C ASP A 50 14.52 2.54 -5.22
N TYR A 51 13.62 2.93 -4.31
CA TYR A 51 12.56 2.05 -3.81
C TYR A 51 11.38 2.03 -4.77
N ALA A 52 10.99 0.83 -5.19
CA ALA A 52 9.83 0.57 -6.03
C ALA A 52 8.90 -0.47 -5.38
N GLY A 53 7.65 -0.51 -5.84
CA GLY A 53 6.67 -1.51 -5.38
C GLY A 53 6.15 -1.31 -3.96
N LEU A 54 6.41 -0.16 -3.35
CA LEU A 54 5.87 0.21 -2.03
C LEU A 54 4.46 0.80 -2.16
N GLY A 55 3.61 0.50 -1.19
CA GLY A 55 2.27 1.07 -1.11
C GLY A 55 1.70 1.05 0.30
N ILE A 56 0.64 1.82 0.49
CA ILE A 56 -0.23 1.80 1.67
C ILE A 56 -1.45 0.97 1.30
N HIS A 57 -1.80 0.01 2.14
CA HIS A 57 -2.92 -0.89 1.87
C HIS A 57 -3.56 -1.43 3.15
N GLY A 58 -4.77 -1.99 3.03
CA GLY A 58 -5.44 -2.68 4.12
C GLY A 58 -4.78 -4.01 4.45
N THR A 59 -5.20 -4.71 5.49
CA THR A 59 -4.71 -6.07 5.78
C THR A 59 -5.81 -6.93 6.34
N VAL A 60 -5.82 -8.21 5.94
CA VAL A 60 -6.68 -9.25 6.53
C VAL A 60 -6.12 -9.79 7.84
N GLU A 61 -4.89 -9.37 8.19
CA GLU A 61 -4.18 -9.75 9.41
C GLU A 61 -3.91 -8.51 10.29
N PRO A 62 -4.94 -7.89 10.92
CA PRO A 62 -4.79 -6.64 11.67
C PRO A 62 -3.76 -6.73 12.80
N GLN A 63 -3.59 -7.90 13.42
CA GLN A 63 -2.60 -8.17 14.46
C GLN A 63 -1.14 -8.00 14.01
N THR A 64 -0.88 -7.96 12.70
CA THR A 64 0.46 -7.79 12.13
C THR A 64 0.83 -6.33 11.90
N ILE A 65 -0.11 -5.39 12.08
CA ILE A 65 0.15 -3.96 11.93
C ILE A 65 1.22 -3.53 12.94
N GLY A 66 2.22 -2.78 12.47
CA GLY A 66 3.36 -2.34 13.28
C GLY A 66 4.47 -3.38 13.45
N THR A 67 4.31 -4.59 12.90
CA THR A 67 5.37 -5.62 12.91
C THR A 67 6.18 -5.62 11.61
N GLN A 68 7.34 -6.28 11.60
CA GLN A 68 8.15 -6.46 10.38
C GLN A 68 7.59 -7.56 9.45
N ALA A 69 6.29 -7.85 9.51
CA ALA A 69 5.66 -8.89 8.70
C ALA A 69 5.45 -8.49 7.23
N SER A 70 5.52 -7.19 6.90
CA SER A 70 5.33 -6.72 5.53
C SER A 70 6.62 -6.81 4.70
N MET A 71 6.48 -6.90 3.38
CA MET A 71 7.60 -6.76 2.43
C MET A 71 8.00 -5.28 2.23
N GLY A 72 7.92 -4.48 3.29
CA GLY A 72 8.16 -3.03 3.27
C GLY A 72 6.92 -2.16 3.03
N CYS A 73 5.77 -2.75 2.67
CA CYS A 73 4.52 -2.00 2.52
C CYS A 73 3.93 -1.58 3.88
N ILE A 74 3.10 -0.54 3.85
CA ILE A 74 2.43 0.01 5.03
C ILE A 74 1.04 -0.63 5.12
N ARG A 75 0.85 -1.48 6.14
CA ARG A 75 -0.43 -2.11 6.47
C ARG A 75 -1.25 -1.20 7.38
N MET A 76 -2.54 -1.11 7.13
CA MET A 76 -3.52 -0.37 7.92
C MET A 76 -4.78 -1.20 8.14
N HIS A 77 -5.60 -0.83 9.14
CA HIS A 77 -6.96 -1.34 9.24
C HIS A 77 -7.79 -0.92 8.02
N SER A 78 -8.80 -1.73 7.68
CA SER A 78 -9.64 -1.50 6.50
C SER A 78 -10.37 -0.15 6.53
N GLU A 79 -10.87 0.26 7.70
CA GLU A 79 -11.52 1.55 7.89
C GLU A 79 -10.54 2.71 7.74
N ASP A 80 -9.33 2.57 8.29
CA ASP A 80 -8.30 3.60 8.26
C ASP A 80 -7.76 3.81 6.83
N VAL A 81 -7.45 2.73 6.11
CA VAL A 81 -6.95 2.86 4.73
C VAL A 81 -8.01 3.46 3.81
N THR A 82 -9.29 3.19 4.06
CA THR A 82 -10.39 3.79 3.29
C THR A 82 -10.42 5.30 3.48
N GLN A 83 -10.29 5.78 4.72
CA GLN A 83 -10.22 7.23 4.99
C GLN A 83 -8.96 7.86 4.39
N VAL A 84 -7.80 7.23 4.59
CA VAL A 84 -6.53 7.73 4.02
C VAL A 84 -6.57 7.75 2.50
N TYR A 85 -7.20 6.76 1.87
CA TYR A 85 -7.41 6.74 0.43
C TYR A 85 -8.13 7.98 -0.05
N GLU A 86 -9.23 8.39 0.59
CA GLU A 86 -9.96 9.60 0.20
C GLU A 86 -9.17 10.90 0.45
N MET A 87 -8.35 10.93 1.50
CA MET A 87 -7.57 12.12 1.87
C MET A 87 -6.35 12.36 0.98
N LEU A 88 -5.72 11.30 0.46
CA LEU A 88 -4.47 11.41 -0.29
C LEU A 88 -4.70 11.64 -1.78
N GLY A 89 -4.16 12.74 -2.29
CA GLY A 89 -4.16 13.09 -3.72
C GLY A 89 -2.92 12.54 -4.43
N GLU A 90 -3.14 11.87 -5.56
CA GLU A 90 -2.03 11.44 -6.42
C GLU A 90 -1.24 12.64 -6.92
N ASN A 91 0.08 12.50 -7.03
CA ASN A 91 0.96 13.56 -7.47
C ASN A 91 0.90 14.89 -6.67
N VAL A 92 0.20 14.91 -5.54
CA VAL A 92 0.09 16.08 -4.65
C VAL A 92 0.56 15.70 -3.25
N SER A 93 -0.02 14.65 -2.68
CA SER A 93 0.28 14.24 -1.32
C SER A 93 1.66 13.61 -1.20
N THR A 94 2.32 13.96 -0.09
CA THR A 94 3.63 13.43 0.29
C THR A 94 3.48 12.66 1.61
N VAL A 95 4.07 11.47 1.68
CA VAL A 95 4.06 10.59 2.84
C VAL A 95 5.48 10.48 3.37
N ARG A 96 5.68 10.80 4.65
CA ARG A 96 6.97 10.62 5.33
C ARG A 96 6.92 9.35 6.16
N ILE A 97 7.78 8.40 5.83
CA ILE A 97 7.96 7.15 6.59
C ILE A 97 9.24 7.33 7.42
N LYS A 98 9.16 7.11 8.73
CA LYS A 98 10.30 7.21 9.65
C LYS A 98 10.90 5.84 9.90
#